data_AF-A0A0D0C9Z7-F1
#
_entry.id   AF-A0A0D0C9Z7-F1
#
_cell.length_a   1.000
_cell.length_b   1.000
_cell.length_c   1.000
_cell.angle_alpha   90.00
_cell.angle_beta   90.00
_cell.angle_gamma   90.00
#
_symmetry.space_group_name_H-M   'P 1'
#
loop_
_entity.id
_entity.type
_entity.pdbx_description
1 polymer ?
#
loop_
_entity_poly.entity_id
_entity_poly.type
_entity_poly.pdbx_seq_one_letter_code
_entity_poly.pdbx_strand_id
1 'polypeptide(L)'
;RRPSTYINLEKLYSQHRNVDQGAKAPLPPFENFAHVVLQVNTNDRQRTLHEDYRHYYSPEGFVYPDDRHIVASPQKSTILQFMNQDFGMENCTLEVSIPPQNASWDAGVEIDSRSVLEIWMLDNSEEL
;
A
#
# COMPACT_ATOMS: atom_id res chain seq x y z
N ARG A 1 23.24 20.30 -6.11
CA ARG A 1 22.83 19.23 -5.16
C ARG A 1 22.30 19.90 -3.89
N ARG A 2 21.07 19.60 -3.49
CA ARG A 2 20.53 20.05 -2.20
C ARG A 2 21.05 19.12 -1.10
N PRO A 3 21.39 19.62 0.10
CA PRO A 3 21.70 18.76 1.25
C PRO A 3 20.52 17.84 1.55
N SER A 4 20.79 16.60 1.96
CA SER A 4 19.74 15.68 2.41
C SER A 4 19.00 16.27 3.62
N THR A 5 17.67 16.19 3.60
CA THR A 5 16.79 16.59 4.73
C THR A 5 17.01 15.72 5.96
N TYR A 6 17.70 14.58 5.83
CA TYR A 6 17.92 13.60 6.89
C TYR A 6 19.33 13.65 7.52
N ILE A 7 20.06 14.74 7.32
CA ILE A 7 21.44 14.86 7.81
C ILE A 7 21.48 14.72 9.35
N ASN A 8 22.34 13.82 9.85
CA ASN A 8 22.53 13.50 11.26
C ASN A 8 21.37 12.78 11.99
N LEU A 9 20.27 12.39 11.31
CA LEU A 9 19.23 11.56 11.96
C LEU A 9 19.81 10.22 12.43
N GLU A 10 20.70 9.60 11.66
CA GLU A 10 21.40 8.38 12.05
C GLU A 10 22.14 8.50 13.40
N LYS A 11 22.74 9.67 13.67
CA LYS A 11 23.44 9.95 14.93
C LYS A 11 22.47 10.03 16.11
N LEU A 12 21.30 10.65 15.91
CA LEU A 12 20.27 10.72 16.95
C LEU A 12 19.73 9.33 17.31
N TYR A 13 19.45 8.50 16.30
CA TYR A 13 18.96 7.14 16.52
C TYR A 13 20.02 6.20 17.10
N SER A 14 21.30 6.37 16.76
CA SER A 14 22.39 5.56 17.33
C SER A 14 22.74 5.95 18.77
N GLN A 15 22.61 7.24 19.14
CA GLN A 15 22.92 7.73 20.48
C GLN A 15 21.85 7.39 21.54
N HIS A 16 20.59 7.20 21.12
CA HIS A 16 19.48 6.84 22.02
C HIS A 16 19.20 5.32 22.07
N ARG A 17 20.01 4.50 21.38
CA ARG A 17 19.94 3.03 21.46
C ARG A 17 20.57 2.55 22.77
N ASN A 18 19.73 2.39 23.79
CA ASN A 18 20.09 1.55 24.93
C ASN A 18 20.36 0.12 24.43
N VAL A 19 21.48 -0.41 24.90
CA VAL A 19 22.29 -1.53 24.39
C VAL A 19 21.57 -2.91 24.36
N ASP A 20 20.32 -3.00 24.81
CA ASP A 20 19.61 -4.28 24.99
C ASP A 20 18.67 -4.67 23.83
N GLN A 21 18.53 -3.84 22.80
CA GLN A 21 17.70 -4.12 21.63
C GLN A 21 18.55 -4.18 20.37
N GLY A 22 19.17 -5.34 20.14
CA GLY A 22 20.06 -5.60 19.01
C GLY A 22 19.53 -5.04 17.68
N ALA A 23 20.36 -4.25 17.01
CA ALA A 23 20.25 -3.80 15.62
C ALA A 23 18.84 -3.61 15.03
N LYS A 24 17.85 -3.11 15.78
CA LYS A 24 16.51 -2.89 15.23
C LYS A 24 16.53 -1.72 14.24
N ALA A 25 15.76 -1.85 13.15
CA ALA A 25 15.49 -0.75 12.23
C ALA A 25 15.09 0.53 13.01
N PRO A 26 15.43 1.73 12.51
CA PRO A 26 15.16 3.00 13.22
C PRO A 26 13.68 3.19 13.57
N LEU A 27 12.77 2.48 12.91
CA LEU A 27 11.33 2.49 13.15
C LEU A 27 10.81 1.04 13.24
N PRO A 28 9.85 0.75 14.13
CA PRO A 28 9.17 -0.54 14.12
C PRO A 28 8.34 -0.70 12.84
N PRO A 29 8.04 -1.94 12.40
CA PRO A 29 7.04 -2.17 11.36
C PRO A 29 5.70 -1.52 11.74
N PHE A 30 5.02 -0.94 10.76
CA PHE A 30 3.70 -0.35 10.94
C PHE A 30 2.74 -0.83 9.84
N GLU A 31 1.46 -0.88 10.16
CA GLU A 31 0.41 -1.19 9.19
C GLU A 31 0.12 0.04 8.34
N ASN A 32 0.18 -0.14 7.03
CA ASN A 32 -0.01 0.93 6.05
C ASN A 32 -1.18 0.58 5.13
N PHE A 33 -2.07 1.55 4.90
CA PHE A 33 -3.36 1.30 4.29
C PHE A 33 -3.46 1.52 2.79
N ALA A 34 -2.39 1.68 2.02
CA ALA A 34 -2.47 2.30 0.69
C ALA A 34 -3.15 3.69 0.76
N HIS A 35 -2.70 4.65 -0.03
CA HIS A 35 -3.38 5.94 -0.14
C HIS A 35 -4.22 5.97 -1.40
N VAL A 36 -3.70 5.39 -2.48
CA VAL A 36 -4.34 5.34 -3.80
C VAL A 36 -4.60 3.88 -4.17
N VAL A 37 -5.81 3.61 -4.64
CA VAL A 37 -6.26 2.32 -5.16
C VAL A 37 -6.86 2.55 -6.53
N LEU A 38 -6.15 2.13 -7.57
CA LEU A 38 -6.57 2.32 -8.96
C LEU A 38 -6.76 0.97 -9.63
N GLN A 39 -7.84 0.82 -10.39
CA GLN A 39 -8.09 -0.38 -11.15
C GLN A 39 -7.90 -0.10 -12.63
N VAL A 40 -7.22 -1.03 -13.31
CA VAL A 40 -6.99 -0.98 -14.76
C VAL A 40 -7.48 -2.27 -15.39
N ASN A 41 -8.22 -2.14 -16.49
CA ASN A 41 -8.65 -3.29 -17.27
C ASN A 41 -7.49 -3.77 -18.15
N THR A 42 -7.16 -5.05 -18.10
CA THR A 42 -6.06 -5.63 -18.90
C THR A 42 -6.33 -5.55 -20.41
N ASN A 43 -7.59 -5.46 -20.82
CA ASN A 43 -7.99 -5.28 -22.22
C ASN A 43 -7.98 -3.80 -22.67
N ASP A 44 -7.89 -2.83 -21.76
CA ASP A 44 -7.86 -1.43 -22.13
C ASP A 44 -6.45 -1.02 -22.59
N ARG A 45 -6.29 -0.79 -23.90
CA ARG A 45 -5.04 -0.34 -24.50
C ARG A 45 -4.63 1.05 -24.05
N GLN A 46 -5.58 1.90 -23.68
CA GLN A 46 -5.29 3.25 -23.18
C GLN A 46 -4.91 3.24 -21.69
N ARG A 47 -5.05 2.08 -21.02
CA ARG A 47 -4.76 1.89 -19.59
C ARG A 47 -5.42 2.96 -18.73
N THR A 48 -6.68 3.25 -19.01
CA THR A 48 -7.44 4.26 -18.27
C THR A 48 -7.56 3.80 -16.82
N LEU A 49 -7.13 4.67 -15.91
CA LEU A 49 -7.18 4.42 -14.49
C LEU A 49 -8.54 4.86 -13.95
N HIS A 50 -9.15 3.99 -13.17
CA HIS A 50 -10.40 4.28 -12.49
C HIS A 50 -10.21 4.11 -10.98
N GLU A 51 -10.60 5.13 -10.23
CA GLU A 51 -10.87 5.00 -8.81
C GLU A 51 -12.18 4.22 -8.63
N ASP A 52 -12.35 3.59 -7.46
CA ASP A 52 -13.57 2.84 -7.19
C ASP A 52 -14.79 3.78 -7.19
N TYR A 53 -15.86 3.31 -7.81
CA TYR A 53 -17.09 4.07 -7.97
C TYR A 53 -18.07 3.83 -6.82
N ARG A 54 -17.68 3.13 -5.73
CA ARG A 54 -18.54 3.01 -4.55
C ARG A 54 -18.76 4.39 -3.97
N HIS A 55 -19.95 4.89 -4.20
CA HIS A 55 -20.51 6.05 -3.55
C HIS A 55 -21.97 5.76 -3.28
N TYR A 56 -22.50 6.35 -2.23
CA TYR A 56 -23.93 6.42 -2.03
C TYR A 56 -24.37 7.88 -2.14
N TYR A 57 -25.48 8.09 -2.84
CA TYR A 57 -26.08 9.42 -2.95
C TYR A 57 -26.93 9.69 -1.71
N SER A 58 -26.44 10.57 -0.85
CA SER A 58 -27.16 11.12 0.30
C SER A 58 -27.89 12.42 -0.07
N PRO A 59 -28.90 12.85 0.71
CA PRO A 59 -29.47 14.19 0.56
C PRO A 59 -28.44 15.32 0.64
N GLU A 60 -27.32 15.11 1.34
CA GLU A 60 -26.22 16.06 1.51
C GLU A 60 -25.15 15.97 0.39
N GLY A 61 -25.27 15.01 -0.52
CA GLY A 61 -24.35 14.79 -1.65
C GLY A 61 -23.81 13.37 -1.74
N PHE A 62 -22.75 13.18 -2.53
CA PHE A 62 -22.08 11.89 -2.65
C PHE A 62 -21.25 11.59 -1.41
N VAL A 63 -21.54 10.46 -0.78
CA VAL A 63 -20.75 9.92 0.33
C VAL A 63 -19.94 8.76 -0.21
N TYR A 64 -18.62 8.89 -0.12
CA TYR A 64 -17.67 7.83 -0.44
C TYR A 64 -17.35 7.10 0.86
N PRO A 65 -17.71 5.82 0.98
CA PRO A 65 -17.32 5.02 2.13
C PRO A 65 -15.80 4.89 2.20
N ASP A 66 -15.28 4.73 3.42
CA ASP A 66 -13.84 4.49 3.66
C ASP A 66 -13.43 3.03 3.36
N ASP A 67 -14.37 2.23 2.81
CA ASP A 67 -14.09 0.85 2.41
C ASP A 67 -13.36 0.84 1.05
N ARG A 68 -12.09 0.42 1.08
CA ARG A 68 -11.28 0.31 -0.14
C ARG A 68 -11.62 -1.00 -0.84
N HIS A 69 -12.32 -0.91 -1.96
CA HIS A 69 -12.65 -2.06 -2.78
C HIS A 69 -11.48 -2.45 -3.69
N ILE A 70 -10.80 -3.54 -3.34
CA ILE A 70 -9.68 -4.09 -4.11
C ILE A 70 -10.21 -5.22 -4.99
N VAL A 71 -9.98 -5.12 -6.31
CA VAL A 71 -10.38 -6.16 -7.27
C VAL A 71 -9.17 -6.63 -8.07
N ALA A 72 -8.77 -7.87 -7.86
CA ALA A 72 -7.72 -8.51 -8.64
C ALA A 72 -8.31 -9.71 -9.40
N SER A 73 -8.26 -9.67 -10.73
CA SER A 73 -8.73 -10.76 -11.59
C SER A 73 -7.91 -10.82 -12.89
N PRO A 74 -8.05 -11.87 -13.72
CA PRO A 74 -7.35 -11.93 -15.00
C PRO A 74 -7.68 -10.76 -15.95
N GLN A 75 -8.81 -10.09 -15.75
CA GLN A 75 -9.26 -8.95 -16.55
C GLN A 75 -8.98 -7.59 -15.89
N LYS A 76 -8.63 -7.58 -14.60
CA LYS A 76 -8.44 -6.36 -13.82
C LYS A 76 -7.20 -6.44 -12.95
N SER A 77 -6.26 -5.54 -13.20
CA SER A 77 -5.13 -5.31 -12.30
C SER A 77 -5.45 -4.14 -11.37
N THR A 78 -5.02 -4.24 -10.12
CA THR A 78 -5.11 -3.14 -9.16
C THR A 78 -3.72 -2.58 -8.87
N ILE A 79 -3.58 -1.27 -8.91
CA ILE A 79 -2.39 -0.52 -8.52
C ILE A 79 -2.66 0.05 -7.12
N LEU A 80 -1.76 -0.24 -6.20
CA LEU A 80 -1.78 0.25 -4.83
C LEU A 80 -0.56 1.14 -4.60
N GLN A 81 -0.79 2.36 -4.13
CA GLN A 81 0.29 3.27 -3.73
C GLN A 81 0.34 3.35 -2.21
N PHE A 82 1.49 3.06 -1.62
CA PHE A 82 1.72 3.18 -0.19
C PHE A 82 2.61 4.39 0.09
N MET A 83 2.37 5.07 1.21
CA MET A 83 3.30 6.09 1.70
C MET A 83 4.41 5.42 2.49
N ASN A 84 5.66 5.53 2.06
CA ASN A 84 6.78 5.16 2.90
C ASN A 84 7.09 6.28 3.90
N GLN A 85 7.66 5.92 5.04
CA GLN A 85 8.24 6.90 5.95
C GLN A 85 9.65 7.22 5.45
N ASP A 86 10.02 8.48 5.39
CA ASP A 86 11.22 8.90 4.66
C ASP A 86 12.54 8.33 5.24
N PHE A 87 12.82 8.58 6.52
CA PHE A 87 14.10 8.20 7.13
C PHE A 87 14.07 6.77 7.65
N GLY A 88 15.01 5.95 7.21
CA GLY A 88 15.21 4.61 7.74
C GLY A 88 14.31 3.53 7.16
N MET A 89 13.46 3.87 6.19
CA MET A 89 12.71 2.90 5.37
C MET A 89 13.28 2.75 3.96
N GLU A 90 14.50 3.26 3.71
CA GLU A 90 15.17 3.16 2.41
C GLU A 90 15.43 1.71 1.95
N ASN A 91 15.44 0.74 2.88
CA ASN A 91 15.59 -0.70 2.60
C ASN A 91 14.34 -1.51 3.01
N CYS A 92 13.16 -0.90 3.07
CA CYS A 92 11.96 -1.62 3.48
C CYS A 92 11.42 -2.54 2.38
N THR A 93 10.88 -3.67 2.81
CA THR A 93 10.16 -4.61 1.96
C THR A 93 8.68 -4.56 2.32
N LEU A 94 7.81 -4.51 1.32
CA LEU A 94 6.37 -4.63 1.52
C LEU A 94 6.03 -6.11 1.70
N GLU A 95 5.53 -6.48 2.88
CA GLU A 95 4.97 -7.82 3.12
C GLU A 95 3.46 -7.76 2.94
N VAL A 96 2.96 -8.41 1.89
CA VAL A 96 1.52 -8.49 1.62
C VAL A 96 0.98 -9.78 2.23
N SER A 97 -0.01 -9.65 3.10
CA SER A 97 -0.75 -10.79 3.65
C SER A 97 -2.22 -10.68 3.26
N ILE A 98 -2.78 -11.79 2.78
CA ILE A 98 -4.23 -11.94 2.66
C ILE A 98 -4.67 -12.63 3.95
N PRO A 99 -5.56 -12.01 4.75
CA PRO A 99 -6.02 -12.64 5.98
C PRO A 99 -6.66 -14.01 5.66
N PRO A 100 -6.68 -14.95 6.62
CA PRO A 100 -7.39 -16.20 6.43
C PRO A 100 -8.90 -15.97 6.46
N GLN A 101 -9.65 -16.66 5.58
CA GLN A 101 -11.11 -16.61 5.54
C GLN A 101 -11.69 -17.13 6.86
N ASN A 102 -12.22 -16.22 7.68
CA ASN A 102 -12.81 -16.54 8.98
C ASN A 102 -14.24 -16.00 9.06
N ALA A 103 -14.99 -16.41 10.09
CA ALA A 103 -16.40 -16.05 10.26
C ALA A 103 -16.66 -14.54 10.47
N SER A 104 -15.61 -13.72 10.59
CA SER A 104 -15.69 -12.26 10.75
C SER A 104 -15.51 -11.49 9.44
N TRP A 105 -15.46 -12.18 8.30
CA TRP A 105 -15.30 -11.52 7.01
C TRP A 105 -16.58 -10.78 6.60
N ASP A 106 -16.38 -9.65 5.93
CA ASP A 106 -17.46 -9.00 5.20
C ASP A 106 -17.99 -10.00 4.14
N ALA A 107 -19.32 -10.15 4.10
CA ALA A 107 -20.00 -11.05 3.18
C ALA A 107 -19.74 -10.69 1.70
N GLY A 108 -19.28 -9.47 1.41
CA GLY A 108 -18.86 -9.02 0.08
C GLY A 108 -17.44 -9.42 -0.32
N VAL A 109 -16.66 -10.07 0.55
CA VAL A 109 -15.30 -10.53 0.21
C VAL A 109 -15.35 -11.87 -0.51
N GLU A 110 -14.98 -11.85 -1.79
CA GLU A 110 -14.87 -13.05 -2.62
C GLU A 110 -13.40 -13.34 -2.92
N ILE A 111 -12.85 -14.39 -2.30
CA ILE A 111 -11.50 -14.89 -2.60
C ILE A 111 -11.61 -16.36 -3.00
N ASP A 112 -11.26 -16.66 -4.25
CA ASP A 112 -11.10 -18.05 -4.67
C ASP A 112 -9.75 -18.57 -4.13
N SER A 113 -9.85 -19.55 -3.22
CA SER A 113 -8.72 -20.25 -2.59
C SER A 113 -7.67 -20.83 -3.55
N ARG A 114 -8.00 -21.00 -4.84
CA ARG A 114 -7.07 -21.50 -5.87
C ARG A 114 -6.43 -20.39 -6.70
N SER A 115 -6.81 -19.14 -6.47
CA SER A 115 -6.26 -18.00 -7.19
C SER A 115 -4.81 -17.78 -6.80
N VAL A 116 -3.96 -17.53 -7.81
CA VAL A 116 -2.58 -17.09 -7.62
C VAL A 116 -2.56 -15.58 -7.82
N LEU A 117 -2.17 -14.84 -6.79
CA LEU A 117 -1.97 -13.40 -6.87
C LEU A 117 -0.50 -13.11 -7.19
N GLU A 118 -0.26 -12.47 -8.34
CA GLU A 118 1.06 -11.98 -8.71
C GLU A 118 1.20 -10.51 -8.30
N ILE A 119 2.25 -10.21 -7.55
CA ILE A 119 2.52 -8.86 -7.02
C ILE A 119 3.80 -8.35 -7.67
N TRP A 120 3.70 -7.19 -8.30
CA TRP A 120 4.80 -6.54 -9.01
C TRP A 120 5.03 -5.15 -8.45
N MET A 121 6.29 -4.74 -8.38
CA MET A 121 6.66 -3.35 -8.09
C MET A 121 6.69 -2.57 -9.41
N LEU A 122 6.06 -1.39 -9.43
CA LEU A 122 6.16 -0.50 -10.58
C LEU A 122 7.58 0.05 -10.69
N ASP A 123 8.11 0.04 -11.91
CA ASP A 123 9.40 0.65 -12.20
C ASP A 123 9.26 2.18 -12.16
N ASN A 124 9.95 2.80 -11.20
CA ASN A 124 10.00 4.25 -11.01
C ASN A 124 11.39 4.83 -11.31
N SER A 125 12.25 4.08 -11.99
CA SER A 125 13.63 4.50 -12.28
C SER A 125 13.73 5.72 -13.21
N GLU A 126 12.70 5.99 -14.00
CA GLU A 126 12.65 7.13 -14.93
C GLU A 126 11.98 8.40 -14.35
N GLU A 127 11.40 8.37 -13.14
CA GLU A 127 10.68 9.51 -12.54
C GLU A 127 11.56 10.44 -11.64
N LEU A 128 12.89 10.36 -11.73
CA LEU A 128 13.83 11.13 -10.89
C LEU A 128 14.53 12.31 -11.61
#